data_AF-A0A662B0F5-F1
#
_entry.id   AF-A0A662B0F5-F1
#
_cell.length_a   1.000
_cell.length_b   1.000
_cell.length_c   1.000
_cell.angle_alpha   90.00
_cell.angle_beta   90.00
_cell.angle_gamma   90.00
#
_symmetry.space_group_name_H-M   'P 1'
#
loop_
_entity.id
_entity.type
_entity.pdbx_description
1 polymer ?
#
loop_
_entity_poly.entity_id
_entity_poly.type
_entity_poly.pdbx_seq_one_letter_code
_entity_poly.pdbx_strand_id
1 'polypeptide(L)'
;MACYTDKSENIYIEYINSCDKTIQIINKSNKLIYDDFHYEMTDVIYGRPYAYKRFYEKAKIVKQKSDSLYQFIDRIENVLTKNSSSNITEIGDEMRMQKEMLDKAKTDKLKLEYTGYRNFLISMIGKDSVLYNILVESINSLLDTTSWNQVPCLSCSKSELVNIMAVLHKLKLEIKIAENSILNYLDGRINAGVNLFWFNKIEVIVEAKAKNIPLKHQYSCNIFIGITDTTISQLAFIEGTEYKTSEGMYAY
;
A
#
# COMPACT_ATOMS: atom_id res chain seq x y z
N MET A 1 35.27 -32.02 -25.83
CA MET A 1 34.37 -31.04 -26.45
C MET A 1 33.54 -30.45 -25.31
N ALA A 2 34.04 -29.38 -24.70
CA ALA A 2 33.40 -28.76 -23.53
C ALA A 2 32.16 -28.01 -23.99
N CYS A 3 31.00 -28.36 -23.44
CA CYS A 3 29.75 -27.64 -23.65
C CYS A 3 29.93 -26.19 -23.19
N TYR A 4 29.98 -25.26 -24.14
CA TYR A 4 29.70 -23.85 -23.93
C TYR A 4 28.18 -23.72 -23.67
N THR A 5 27.71 -24.15 -22.51
CA THR A 5 26.44 -23.70 -21.90
C THR A 5 26.84 -22.62 -20.89
N ASP A 6 27.26 -21.46 -21.37
CA ASP A 6 26.45 -20.27 -21.69
C ASP A 6 26.31 -19.36 -20.45
N LYS A 7 27.36 -18.54 -20.23
CA LYS A 7 27.45 -17.58 -19.10
C LYS A 7 26.23 -16.65 -19.02
N SER A 8 25.52 -16.44 -20.12
CA SER A 8 24.36 -15.54 -20.18
C SER A 8 23.15 -16.11 -19.43
N GLU A 9 22.85 -17.41 -19.57
CA GLU A 9 21.74 -18.07 -18.85
C GLU A 9 21.95 -18.04 -17.34
N ASN A 10 23.19 -18.21 -16.87
CA ASN A 10 23.50 -18.19 -15.44
C ASN A 10 23.24 -16.81 -14.80
N ILE A 11 23.48 -15.71 -15.54
CA ILE A 11 23.21 -14.34 -15.07
C ILE A 11 21.71 -14.14 -14.83
N TYR A 12 20.85 -14.62 -15.73
CA TYR A 12 19.40 -14.49 -15.57
C TYR A 12 18.86 -15.36 -14.45
N ILE A 13 19.41 -16.56 -14.24
CA ILE A 13 19.05 -17.41 -13.11
C ILE A 13 19.43 -16.75 -11.79
N GLU A 14 20.63 -16.17 -11.68
CA GLU A 14 21.05 -15.39 -10.50
C GLU A 14 20.13 -14.18 -10.26
N TYR A 15 19.75 -13.48 -11.32
CA TYR A 15 18.81 -12.35 -11.25
C TYR A 15 17.43 -12.78 -10.74
N ILE A 16 16.87 -13.86 -11.26
CA ILE A 16 15.59 -14.44 -10.82
C ILE A 16 15.66 -14.78 -9.31
N ASN A 17 16.71 -15.50 -8.89
CA ASN A 17 16.91 -15.84 -7.49
C ASN A 17 17.01 -14.61 -6.58
N SER A 18 17.63 -13.53 -7.08
CA SER A 18 17.71 -12.25 -6.36
C SER A 18 16.35 -11.57 -6.22
N CYS A 19 15.54 -11.59 -7.29
CA CYS A 19 14.17 -11.08 -7.26
C CYS A 19 13.32 -11.85 -6.24
N ASP A 20 13.38 -13.18 -6.26
CA ASP A 20 12.63 -14.04 -5.34
C ASP A 20 12.98 -13.78 -3.86
N LYS A 21 14.28 -13.65 -3.56
CA LYS A 21 14.74 -13.30 -2.20
C LYS A 21 14.18 -11.94 -1.76
N THR A 22 14.22 -10.95 -2.65
CA THR A 22 13.69 -9.61 -2.37
C THR A 22 12.17 -9.65 -2.15
N ILE A 23 11.45 -10.39 -2.99
CA ILE A 23 10.00 -10.62 -2.85
C ILE A 23 9.68 -11.24 -1.48
N GLN A 24 10.46 -12.24 -1.04
CA GLN A 24 10.26 -12.86 0.27
C GLN A 24 10.46 -11.87 1.43
N ILE A 25 11.47 -11.00 1.33
CA ILE A 25 11.72 -9.96 2.34
C ILE A 25 10.57 -8.96 2.38
N ILE A 26 10.14 -8.47 1.22
CA ILE A 26 9.03 -7.51 1.12
C ILE A 26 7.73 -8.14 1.62
N ASN A 27 7.45 -9.41 1.29
CA ASN A 27 6.26 -10.10 1.79
C ASN A 27 6.25 -10.20 3.32
N LYS A 28 7.42 -10.43 3.96
CA LYS A 28 7.52 -10.39 5.42
C LYS A 28 7.24 -8.98 5.97
N SER A 29 7.80 -7.94 5.35
CA SER A 29 7.53 -6.55 5.73
C SER A 29 6.04 -6.19 5.58
N ASN A 30 5.43 -6.50 4.43
CA ASN A 30 4.00 -6.28 4.19
C ASN A 30 3.15 -7.01 5.22
N LYS A 31 3.51 -8.26 5.55
CA LYS A 31 2.81 -9.04 6.57
C LYS A 31 2.82 -8.33 7.92
N LEU A 32 3.96 -7.81 8.36
CA LEU A 32 4.05 -7.05 9.62
C LEU A 32 3.08 -5.86 9.61
N ILE A 33 3.08 -5.06 8.54
CA ILE A 33 2.16 -3.90 8.44
C ILE A 33 0.69 -4.34 8.45
N TYR A 34 0.34 -5.45 7.77
CA TYR A 34 -1.02 -5.98 7.81
C TYR A 34 -1.42 -6.49 9.20
N ASP A 35 -0.50 -7.16 9.89
CA ASP A 35 -0.72 -7.69 11.24
C ASP A 35 -0.87 -6.52 12.24
N ASP A 36 -0.06 -5.46 12.10
CA ASP A 36 -0.15 -4.23 12.89
C ASP A 36 -1.50 -3.53 12.68
N PHE A 37 -1.95 -3.36 11.42
CA PHE A 37 -3.29 -2.81 11.15
C PHE A 37 -4.41 -3.65 11.78
N HIS A 38 -4.26 -4.98 11.76
CA HIS A 38 -5.26 -5.86 12.34
C HIS A 38 -5.31 -5.73 13.86
N TYR A 39 -4.14 -5.74 14.50
CA TYR A 39 -3.98 -5.57 15.94
C TYR A 39 -4.61 -4.25 16.41
N GLU A 40 -4.20 -3.13 15.82
CA GLU A 40 -4.67 -1.78 16.17
C GLU A 40 -6.17 -1.57 15.90
N MET A 41 -6.73 -2.26 14.90
CA MET A 41 -8.19 -2.24 14.66
C MET A 41 -8.96 -2.98 15.77
N THR A 42 -8.39 -4.07 16.30
CA THR A 42 -9.04 -4.91 17.34
C THR A 42 -8.82 -4.40 18.75
N ASP A 43 -7.83 -3.54 18.97
CA ASP A 43 -7.56 -2.98 20.29
C ASP A 43 -8.67 -1.96 20.68
N VAL A 44 -9.48 -2.36 21.66
CA VAL A 44 -10.63 -1.61 22.16
C VAL A 44 -10.20 -0.50 23.13
N ILE A 45 -8.96 -0.54 23.62
CA ILE A 45 -8.49 0.26 24.77
C ILE A 45 -8.52 1.77 24.50
N TYR A 46 -8.40 2.20 23.24
CA TYR A 46 -8.30 3.63 22.91
C TYR A 46 -9.47 4.21 22.11
N GLY A 47 -10.55 3.46 21.86
CA GLY A 47 -11.70 4.00 21.11
C GLY A 47 -11.37 4.44 19.67
N ARG A 48 -10.27 3.93 19.08
CA ARG A 48 -9.81 4.23 17.70
C ARG A 48 -10.27 3.28 16.55
N PRO A 49 -11.27 2.37 16.69
CA PRO A 49 -11.51 1.36 15.66
C PRO A 49 -11.93 1.91 14.29
N TYR A 50 -12.63 3.06 14.23
CA TYR A 50 -13.19 3.55 12.96
C TYR A 50 -12.15 4.04 11.96
N ALA A 51 -11.12 4.76 12.42
CA ALA A 51 -10.07 5.27 11.54
C ALA A 51 -9.17 4.11 11.05
N TYR A 52 -8.68 3.27 11.97
CA TYR A 52 -7.89 2.09 11.64
C TYR A 52 -8.64 1.14 10.70
N LYS A 53 -9.93 0.90 10.94
CA LYS A 53 -10.76 0.06 10.06
C LYS A 53 -10.78 0.58 8.63
N ARG A 54 -10.97 1.89 8.41
CA ARG A 54 -11.00 2.48 7.05
C ARG A 54 -9.69 2.26 6.30
N PHE A 55 -8.55 2.48 6.96
CA PHE A 55 -7.25 2.30 6.33
C PHE A 55 -6.87 0.82 6.17
N TYR A 56 -7.26 -0.03 7.12
CA TYR A 56 -7.12 -1.47 7.02
C TYR A 56 -7.92 -2.04 5.84
N GLU A 57 -9.16 -1.58 5.65
CA GLU A 57 -9.99 -1.97 4.49
C GLU A 57 -9.32 -1.56 3.18
N LYS A 58 -8.76 -0.34 3.09
CA LYS A 58 -7.96 0.07 1.93
C LYS A 58 -6.75 -0.83 1.71
N ALA A 59 -5.98 -1.11 2.76
CA ALA A 59 -4.82 -1.99 2.70
C ALA A 59 -5.21 -3.40 2.23
N LYS A 60 -6.35 -3.95 2.68
CA LYS A 60 -6.86 -5.24 2.19
C LYS A 60 -7.21 -5.21 0.71
N ILE A 61 -7.81 -4.13 0.21
CA ILE A 61 -8.12 -4.01 -1.23
C ILE A 61 -6.82 -3.94 -2.02
N VAL A 62 -5.81 -3.22 -1.53
CA VAL A 62 -4.46 -3.18 -2.14
C VAL A 62 -3.86 -4.58 -2.20
N LYS A 63 -3.91 -5.34 -1.10
CA LYS A 63 -3.49 -6.74 -1.05
C LYS A 63 -4.17 -7.59 -2.11
N GLN A 64 -5.50 -7.53 -2.17
CA GLN A 64 -6.31 -8.33 -3.10
C GLN A 64 -5.95 -8.03 -4.55
N LYS A 65 -5.75 -6.75 -4.90
CA LYS A 65 -5.36 -6.35 -6.25
C LYS A 65 -3.93 -6.77 -6.59
N SER A 66 -2.99 -6.59 -5.66
CA SER A 66 -1.60 -7.05 -5.78
C SER A 66 -1.54 -8.56 -6.01
N ASP A 67 -2.20 -9.34 -5.15
CA ASP A 67 -2.21 -10.81 -5.21
C ASP A 67 -2.90 -11.32 -6.48
N SER A 68 -4.00 -10.69 -6.94
CA SER A 68 -4.66 -11.05 -8.19
C SER A 68 -3.72 -10.90 -9.41
N LEU A 69 -2.96 -9.80 -9.46
CA LEU A 69 -2.03 -9.53 -10.56
C LEU A 69 -0.80 -10.44 -10.47
N TYR A 70 -0.26 -10.64 -9.26
CA TYR A 70 0.83 -11.58 -9.00
C TYR A 70 0.46 -13.00 -9.46
N GLN A 71 -0.71 -13.50 -9.06
CA GLN A 71 -1.22 -14.80 -9.47
C GLN A 71 -1.48 -14.88 -10.99
N PHE A 72 -1.85 -13.77 -11.63
CA PHE A 72 -1.98 -13.74 -13.08
C PHE A 72 -0.64 -13.96 -13.77
N ILE A 73 0.43 -13.36 -13.26
CA ILE A 73 1.80 -13.57 -13.74
C ILE A 73 2.25 -15.01 -13.45
N ASP A 74 1.96 -15.57 -12.27
CA ASP A 74 2.23 -16.98 -11.95
C ASP A 74 1.57 -17.94 -12.94
N ARG A 75 0.33 -17.65 -13.36
CA ARG A 75 -0.35 -18.47 -14.38
C ARG A 75 0.36 -18.41 -15.73
N ILE A 76 0.87 -17.25 -16.13
CA ILE A 76 1.65 -17.09 -17.37
C ILE A 76 2.94 -17.93 -17.29
N GLU A 77 3.67 -17.82 -16.18
CA GLU A 77 4.91 -18.60 -15.95
C GLU A 77 4.66 -20.11 -15.95
N ASN A 78 3.58 -20.57 -15.31
CA ASN A 78 3.19 -21.98 -15.30
C ASN A 78 2.85 -22.51 -16.70
N VAL A 79 2.23 -21.69 -17.55
CA VAL A 79 1.95 -22.05 -18.94
C VAL A 79 3.25 -22.14 -19.75
N LEU A 80 4.17 -21.19 -19.57
CA LEU A 80 5.48 -21.19 -20.23
C LEU A 80 6.32 -22.42 -19.89
N THR A 81 6.41 -22.74 -18.60
CA THR A 81 7.20 -23.89 -18.12
C THR A 81 6.62 -25.22 -18.57
N LYS A 82 5.30 -25.41 -18.53
CA LYS A 82 4.62 -26.63 -19.04
C LYS A 82 4.75 -26.80 -20.56
N ASN A 83 4.71 -25.71 -21.31
CA ASN A 83 4.88 -25.75 -22.77
C ASN A 83 6.34 -26.03 -23.18
N SER A 84 7.30 -25.82 -22.27
CA SER A 84 8.73 -26.08 -22.53
C SER A 84 9.16 -27.53 -22.27
N SER A 85 8.40 -28.28 -21.47
CA SER A 85 8.71 -29.66 -21.08
C SER A 85 8.04 -30.72 -21.96
N SER A 86 7.04 -30.34 -22.74
CA SER A 86 6.49 -31.19 -23.80
C SER A 86 7.41 -31.06 -25.01
N ASN A 87 7.96 -32.18 -25.50
CA ASN A 87 8.76 -32.22 -26.73
C ASN A 87 7.92 -31.72 -27.91
N ILE A 88 7.99 -30.42 -28.18
CA ILE A 88 7.45 -29.79 -29.37
C ILE A 88 8.44 -30.07 -30.50
N THR A 89 8.43 -31.29 -31.03
CA THR A 89 9.23 -31.64 -32.22
C THR A 89 8.48 -31.45 -33.53
N GLU A 90 7.18 -31.20 -33.52
CA GLU A 90 6.43 -30.88 -34.75
C GLU A 90 5.27 -29.94 -34.42
N ILE A 91 5.46 -28.63 -34.60
CA ILE A 91 4.34 -27.68 -34.67
C ILE A 91 4.42 -26.99 -36.03
N GLY A 92 3.46 -27.31 -36.90
CA GLY A 92 3.28 -26.62 -38.18
C GLY A 92 2.92 -25.15 -37.98
N ASP A 93 3.21 -24.33 -39.01
CA ASP A 93 3.15 -22.86 -38.96
C ASP A 93 1.80 -22.29 -38.50
N GLU A 94 0.67 -22.97 -38.76
CA GLU A 94 -0.67 -22.54 -38.28
C GLU A 94 -0.84 -22.61 -36.76
N MET A 95 -0.35 -23.67 -36.11
CA MET A 95 -0.39 -23.78 -34.65
C MET A 95 0.59 -22.81 -33.99
N ARG A 96 1.70 -22.47 -34.67
CA ARG A 96 2.63 -21.44 -34.21
C ARG A 96 1.98 -20.05 -34.23
N MET A 97 1.28 -19.70 -35.32
CA MET A 97 0.53 -18.45 -35.41
C MET A 97 -0.60 -18.36 -34.37
N GLN A 98 -1.34 -19.45 -34.12
CA GLN A 98 -2.38 -19.47 -33.07
C GLN A 98 -1.79 -19.29 -31.66
N LYS A 99 -0.60 -19.87 -31.41
CA LYS A 99 0.14 -19.70 -30.17
C LYS A 99 0.65 -18.26 -30.02
N GLU A 100 1.27 -17.70 -31.06
CA GLU A 100 1.71 -16.30 -31.12
C GLU A 100 0.54 -15.31 -30.91
N MET A 101 -0.65 -15.58 -31.47
CA MET A 101 -1.85 -14.76 -31.27
C MET A 101 -2.42 -14.88 -29.85
N LEU A 102 -2.47 -16.09 -29.28
CA LEU A 102 -2.89 -16.32 -27.89
C LEU A 102 -1.93 -15.65 -26.90
N ASP A 103 -0.66 -15.63 -27.25
CA ASP A 103 0.41 -15.05 -26.47
C ASP A 103 0.42 -13.52 -26.55
N LYS A 104 0.12 -12.95 -27.72
CA LYS A 104 -0.13 -11.51 -27.87
C LYS A 104 -1.36 -11.07 -27.07
N ALA A 105 -2.46 -11.82 -27.13
CA ALA A 105 -3.66 -11.52 -26.35
C ALA A 105 -3.43 -11.56 -24.83
N LYS A 106 -2.58 -12.49 -24.35
CA LYS A 106 -2.14 -12.53 -22.95
C LYS A 106 -1.25 -11.33 -22.58
N THR A 107 -0.34 -10.92 -23.46
CA THR A 107 0.53 -9.76 -23.26
C THR A 107 -0.28 -8.46 -23.20
N ASP A 108 -1.24 -8.28 -24.09
CA ASP A 108 -2.11 -7.09 -24.07
C ASP A 108 -3.01 -7.07 -22.84
N LYS A 109 -3.52 -8.23 -22.41
CA LYS A 109 -4.23 -8.36 -21.14
C LYS A 109 -3.34 -8.04 -19.94
N LEU A 110 -2.09 -8.52 -19.92
CA LEU A 110 -1.13 -8.21 -18.85
C LEU A 110 -0.85 -6.71 -18.76
N LYS A 111 -0.61 -6.04 -19.91
CA LYS A 111 -0.45 -4.58 -19.97
C LYS A 111 -1.66 -3.85 -19.37
N LEU A 112 -2.86 -4.29 -19.71
CA LEU A 112 -4.09 -3.69 -19.23
C LEU A 112 -4.25 -3.85 -17.71
N GLU A 113 -4.06 -5.07 -17.20
CA GLU A 113 -4.15 -5.36 -15.76
C GLU A 113 -3.07 -4.59 -14.97
N TYR A 114 -1.85 -4.49 -15.51
CA TYR A 114 -0.74 -3.75 -14.89
C TYR A 114 -1.00 -2.24 -14.86
N THR A 115 -1.49 -1.68 -15.97
CA THR A 115 -1.87 -0.26 -16.06
C THR A 115 -3.06 0.04 -15.14
N GLY A 116 -4.03 -0.87 -15.07
CA GLY A 116 -5.16 -0.79 -14.15
C GLY A 116 -4.72 -0.80 -12.68
N TYR A 117 -3.78 -1.68 -12.33
CA TYR A 117 -3.19 -1.74 -10.99
C TYR A 117 -2.45 -0.45 -10.64
N ARG A 118 -1.62 0.08 -11.55
CA ARG A 118 -0.93 1.36 -11.38
C ARG A 118 -1.92 2.50 -11.08
N ASN A 119 -2.94 2.65 -11.91
CA ASN A 119 -3.95 3.70 -11.74
C ASN A 119 -4.72 3.54 -10.41
N PHE A 120 -5.00 2.29 -10.03
CA PHE A 120 -5.60 1.97 -8.75
C PHE A 120 -4.72 2.37 -7.57
N LEU A 121 -3.41 2.07 -7.59
CA LEU A 121 -2.50 2.49 -6.51
C LEU A 121 -2.41 4.01 -6.40
N ILE A 122 -2.35 4.73 -7.52
CA ILE A 122 -2.37 6.20 -7.54
C ILE A 122 -3.66 6.72 -6.89
N SER A 123 -4.80 6.07 -7.14
CA SER A 123 -6.08 6.46 -6.53
C SER A 123 -6.14 6.26 -5.00
N MET A 124 -5.24 5.45 -4.43
CA MET A 124 -5.14 5.24 -2.98
C MET A 124 -4.40 6.37 -2.27
N ILE A 125 -3.65 7.21 -3.00
CA ILE A 125 -2.88 8.33 -2.45
C ILE A 125 -3.78 9.56 -2.38
N GLY A 126 -3.91 10.15 -1.19
CA GLY A 126 -4.62 11.42 -1.01
C GLY A 126 -3.90 12.57 -1.70
N LYS A 127 -4.63 13.34 -2.53
CA LYS A 127 -4.10 14.52 -3.25
C LYS A 127 -3.63 15.64 -2.32
N ASP A 128 -4.10 15.63 -1.08
CA ASP A 128 -3.71 16.52 0.01
C ASP A 128 -2.35 16.16 0.63
N SER A 129 -1.78 14.99 0.29
CA SER A 129 -0.51 14.55 0.84
C SER A 129 0.66 15.35 0.26
N VAL A 130 1.57 15.82 1.12
CA VAL A 130 2.86 16.40 0.71
C VAL A 130 3.69 15.40 -0.10
N LEU A 131 3.50 14.09 0.15
CA LEU A 131 4.17 13.01 -0.57
C LEU A 131 3.48 12.64 -1.89
N TYR A 132 2.37 13.28 -2.27
CA TYR A 132 1.56 12.87 -3.42
C TYR A 132 2.39 12.80 -4.71
N ASN A 133 3.08 13.89 -5.07
CA ASN A 133 3.84 13.94 -6.32
C ASN A 133 4.96 12.88 -6.35
N ILE A 134 5.69 12.74 -5.24
CA ILE A 134 6.82 11.79 -5.13
C ILE A 134 6.32 10.34 -5.26
N LEU A 135 5.23 9.99 -4.58
CA LEU A 135 4.68 8.64 -4.63
C LEU A 135 4.06 8.32 -5.99
N VAL A 136 3.37 9.29 -6.60
CA VAL A 136 2.80 9.12 -7.94
C VAL A 136 3.91 8.94 -8.99
N GLU A 137 4.97 9.75 -8.93
CA GLU A 137 6.12 9.61 -9.82
C GLU A 137 6.84 8.27 -9.62
N SER A 138 7.06 7.87 -8.37
CA SER A 138 7.66 6.58 -8.03
C SER A 138 6.85 5.41 -8.58
N ILE A 139 5.52 5.42 -8.39
CA ILE A 139 4.63 4.37 -8.90
C ILE A 139 4.57 4.38 -10.44
N ASN A 140 4.55 5.55 -11.07
CA ASN A 140 4.55 5.66 -12.52
C ASN A 140 5.84 5.12 -13.14
N SER A 141 6.99 5.41 -12.53
CA SER A 141 8.30 4.91 -12.95
C SER A 141 8.42 3.40 -12.72
N LEU A 142 8.01 2.93 -11.54
CA LEU A 142 8.10 1.52 -11.16
C LEU A 142 7.17 0.63 -11.99
N LEU A 143 5.97 1.12 -12.33
CA LEU A 143 4.97 0.37 -13.08
C LEU A 143 4.83 0.86 -14.52
N ASP A 144 5.94 1.27 -15.14
CA ASP A 144 5.93 1.77 -16.52
C ASP A 144 5.77 0.63 -17.54
N THR A 145 4.73 0.75 -18.37
CA THR A 145 4.40 -0.18 -19.45
C THR A 145 4.74 0.36 -20.84
N THR A 146 5.26 1.58 -20.97
CA THR A 146 5.51 2.24 -22.26
C THR A 146 6.52 1.50 -23.13
N SER A 147 7.52 0.86 -22.50
CA SER A 147 8.54 0.04 -23.16
C SER A 147 8.06 -1.37 -23.55
N TRP A 148 6.85 -1.76 -23.15
CA TRP A 148 6.35 -3.13 -23.34
C TRP A 148 5.89 -3.42 -24.78
N ASN A 149 6.07 -2.48 -25.70
CA ASN A 149 5.91 -2.72 -27.14
C ASN A 149 6.92 -3.74 -27.69
N GLN A 150 7.88 -4.16 -26.86
CA GLN A 150 8.92 -5.16 -27.15
C GLN A 150 8.85 -6.40 -26.24
N VAL A 151 7.75 -6.63 -25.49
CA VAL A 151 7.62 -7.88 -24.73
C VAL A 151 7.70 -9.04 -25.72
N PRO A 152 8.73 -9.92 -25.63
CA PRO A 152 8.95 -10.97 -26.62
C PRO A 152 7.69 -11.84 -26.71
N CYS A 153 7.27 -12.17 -27.92
CA CYS A 153 6.20 -13.14 -28.12
C CYS A 153 6.53 -14.41 -27.35
N LEU A 154 5.55 -15.03 -26.68
CA LEU A 154 5.79 -16.21 -25.84
C LEU A 154 6.08 -17.50 -26.65
N SER A 155 6.42 -17.38 -27.95
CA SER A 155 7.01 -18.44 -28.77
C SER A 155 8.54 -18.29 -28.78
N CYS A 156 9.18 -18.84 -27.75
CA CYS A 156 10.61 -18.65 -27.53
C CYS A 156 11.36 -19.98 -27.42
N SER A 157 12.56 -20.02 -28.01
CA SER A 157 13.57 -21.04 -27.82
C SER A 157 14.01 -21.14 -26.34
N LYS A 158 14.73 -22.21 -25.97
CA LYS A 158 15.07 -22.50 -24.56
C LYS A 158 15.84 -21.36 -23.87
N SER A 159 16.72 -20.66 -24.61
CA SER A 159 17.48 -19.49 -24.11
C SER A 159 16.60 -18.24 -23.95
N GLU A 160 15.60 -18.07 -24.79
CA GLU A 160 14.66 -16.95 -24.71
C GLU A 160 13.61 -17.14 -23.60
N LEU A 161 13.31 -18.38 -23.20
CA LEU A 161 12.44 -18.67 -22.06
C LEU A 161 13.00 -18.14 -20.73
N VAL A 162 14.29 -18.28 -20.49
CA VAL A 162 14.95 -17.79 -19.26
C VAL A 162 14.86 -16.25 -19.18
N ASN A 163 15.00 -15.56 -20.32
CA ASN A 163 14.83 -14.11 -20.39
C ASN A 163 13.39 -13.68 -20.07
N ILE A 164 12.40 -14.39 -20.63
CA ILE A 164 10.99 -14.11 -20.32
C ILE A 164 10.71 -14.34 -18.83
N MET A 165 11.23 -15.42 -18.25
CA MET A 165 11.10 -15.67 -16.80
C MET A 165 11.71 -14.53 -15.98
N ALA A 166 12.91 -14.04 -16.34
CA ALA A 166 13.52 -12.91 -15.67
C ALA A 166 12.64 -11.65 -15.74
N VAL A 167 12.02 -11.36 -16.89
CA VAL A 167 11.07 -10.25 -17.03
C VAL A 167 9.84 -10.45 -16.13
N LEU A 168 9.23 -11.64 -16.12
CA LEU A 168 8.06 -11.92 -15.28
C LEU A 168 8.38 -11.77 -13.78
N HIS A 169 9.55 -12.22 -13.36
CA HIS A 169 10.04 -12.07 -11.98
C HIS A 169 10.31 -10.61 -11.59
N LYS A 170 10.84 -9.82 -12.54
CA LYS A 170 10.94 -8.36 -12.36
C LYS A 170 9.57 -7.73 -12.14
N LEU A 171 8.56 -8.07 -12.95
CA LEU A 171 7.20 -7.55 -12.79
C LEU A 171 6.58 -7.93 -11.42
N LYS A 172 6.78 -9.17 -10.98
CA LYS A 172 6.36 -9.62 -9.64
C LYS A 172 7.00 -8.80 -8.53
N LEU A 173 8.30 -8.51 -8.67
CA LEU A 173 9.04 -7.69 -7.72
C LEU A 173 8.49 -6.26 -7.68
N GLU A 174 8.29 -5.63 -8.84
CA GLU A 174 7.72 -4.28 -8.96
C GLU A 174 6.33 -4.18 -8.32
N ILE A 175 5.47 -5.19 -8.51
CA ILE A 175 4.16 -5.26 -7.84
C ILE A 175 4.29 -5.25 -6.32
N LYS A 176 5.21 -6.04 -5.76
CA LYS A 176 5.41 -6.12 -4.31
C LYS A 176 6.08 -4.88 -3.72
N ILE A 177 7.00 -4.25 -4.45
CA ILE A 177 7.56 -2.94 -4.07
C ILE A 177 6.44 -1.89 -4.04
N ALA A 178 5.60 -1.83 -5.09
CA ALA A 178 4.51 -0.86 -5.17
C ALA A 178 3.46 -1.06 -4.07
N GLU A 179 3.11 -2.32 -3.77
CA GLU A 179 2.26 -2.69 -2.64
C GLU A 179 2.86 -2.17 -1.32
N ASN A 180 4.14 -2.45 -1.06
CA ASN A 180 4.83 -2.02 0.16
C ASN A 180 4.87 -0.49 0.30
N SER A 181 5.14 0.24 -0.79
CA SER A 181 5.15 1.70 -0.77
C SER A 181 3.78 2.28 -0.39
N ILE A 182 2.69 1.72 -0.92
CA ILE A 182 1.34 2.15 -0.55
C ILE A 182 0.99 1.74 0.89
N LEU A 183 1.39 0.55 1.35
CA LEU A 183 1.16 0.15 2.74
C LEU A 183 1.86 1.09 3.72
N ASN A 184 3.13 1.41 3.48
CA ASN A 184 3.88 2.38 4.31
C ASN A 184 3.25 3.77 4.26
N TYR A 185 2.73 4.20 3.10
CA TYR A 185 1.99 5.46 3.00
C TYR A 185 0.71 5.44 3.85
N LEU A 186 -0.09 4.36 3.77
CA LEU A 186 -1.32 4.22 4.55
C LEU A 186 -1.02 4.16 6.05
N ASP A 187 0.02 3.43 6.44
CA ASP A 187 0.48 3.34 7.82
C ASP A 187 0.96 4.70 8.36
N GLY A 188 1.79 5.40 7.60
CA GLY A 188 2.22 6.76 7.93
C GLY A 188 1.05 7.73 8.07
N ARG A 189 0.00 7.61 7.24
CA ARG A 189 -1.22 8.43 7.35
C ARG A 189 -2.05 8.10 8.57
N ILE A 190 -2.11 6.82 8.97
CA ILE A 190 -2.70 6.43 10.25
C ILE A 190 -1.88 7.04 11.38
N ASN A 191 -0.57 6.84 11.44
CA ASN A 191 0.24 7.33 12.54
C ASN A 191 0.25 8.87 12.64
N ALA A 192 0.16 9.57 11.52
CA ALA A 192 0.01 11.02 11.48
C ALA A 192 -1.40 11.52 11.84
N GLY A 193 -2.46 10.78 11.49
CA GLY A 193 -3.86 11.21 11.68
C GLY A 193 -4.57 10.59 12.89
N VAL A 194 -4.06 9.49 13.42
CA VAL A 194 -4.60 8.72 14.55
C VAL A 194 -3.85 9.01 15.85
N ASN A 195 -2.87 9.94 15.81
CA ASN A 195 -2.58 10.79 16.97
C ASN A 195 -3.76 11.75 17.23
N LEU A 196 -4.92 11.17 17.58
CA LEU A 196 -6.18 11.80 17.96
C LEU A 196 -6.14 12.44 19.36
N PHE A 197 -4.95 12.89 19.78
CA PHE A 197 -4.80 13.98 20.74
C PHE A 197 -4.04 15.10 20.05
N TRP A 198 -4.51 15.49 18.87
CA TRP A 198 -4.07 16.75 18.29
C TRP A 198 -4.83 17.84 19.07
N PHE A 199 -4.21 18.23 20.17
CA PHE A 199 -4.66 19.35 20.96
C PHE A 199 -4.42 20.62 20.15
N ASN A 200 -5.47 21.16 19.56
CA ASN A 200 -5.35 22.36 18.75
C ASN A 200 -5.41 23.64 19.59
N LYS A 201 -5.88 23.53 20.85
CA LYS A 201 -5.95 24.62 21.82
C LYS A 201 -5.43 24.14 23.17
N ILE A 202 -4.35 24.78 23.64
CA ILE A 202 -3.86 24.69 25.02
C ILE A 202 -4.24 26.00 25.69
N GLU A 203 -5.02 25.94 26.75
CA GLU A 203 -5.46 27.12 27.49
C GLU A 203 -5.16 26.98 28.98
N VAL A 204 -4.80 28.10 29.61
CA VAL A 204 -4.61 28.15 31.07
C VAL A 204 -5.91 28.63 31.69
N ILE A 205 -6.52 27.78 32.51
CA ILE A 205 -7.77 28.08 33.20
C ILE A 205 -7.43 28.43 34.66
N VAL A 206 -7.75 29.65 35.06
CA VAL A 206 -7.55 30.11 36.44
C VAL A 206 -8.88 30.13 37.15
N GLU A 207 -9.05 29.22 38.11
CA GLU A 207 -10.23 29.15 38.96
C GLU A 207 -9.95 29.85 40.29
N ALA A 208 -10.43 31.09 40.42
CA ALA A 208 -10.32 31.85 41.65
C ALA A 208 -11.32 31.32 42.69
N LYS A 209 -10.85 31.02 43.92
CA LYS A 209 -11.74 30.56 45.01
C LYS A 209 -12.71 31.66 45.48
N ALA A 210 -12.35 32.93 45.29
CA ALA A 210 -13.21 34.07 45.56
C ALA A 210 -12.92 35.20 44.56
N LYS A 211 -13.98 35.82 44.02
CA LYS A 211 -13.87 36.95 43.06
C LYS A 211 -13.44 38.25 43.74
N ASN A 212 -13.84 38.46 44.99
CA ASN A 212 -13.52 39.66 45.77
C ASN A 212 -12.83 39.23 47.07
N ILE A 213 -11.64 39.77 47.32
CA ILE A 213 -10.86 39.46 48.51
C ILE A 213 -10.59 40.76 49.28
N PRO A 214 -10.89 40.82 50.59
CA PRO A 214 -10.65 42.01 51.40
C PRO A 214 -9.16 42.35 51.48
N LEU A 215 -8.85 43.63 51.68
CA LEU A 215 -7.47 44.10 51.84
C LEU A 215 -6.75 43.31 52.94
N LYS A 216 -5.50 42.90 52.69
CA LYS A 216 -4.65 42.05 53.57
C LYS A 216 -5.04 40.57 53.69
N HIS A 217 -5.95 40.05 52.88
CA HIS A 217 -6.21 38.61 52.81
C HIS A 217 -5.43 37.95 51.66
N GLN A 218 -5.07 36.68 51.84
CA GLN A 218 -4.30 35.93 50.85
C GLN A 218 -5.19 35.52 49.67
N TYR A 219 -4.76 35.85 48.46
CA TYR A 219 -5.38 35.38 47.23
C TYR A 219 -5.02 33.90 46.99
N SER A 220 -6.03 33.05 46.77
CA SER A 220 -5.86 31.63 46.44
C SER A 220 -6.68 31.28 45.21
N CYS A 221 -6.04 30.64 44.23
CA CYS A 221 -6.66 30.15 43.01
C CYS A 221 -6.07 28.80 42.62
N ASN A 222 -6.83 28.01 41.87
CA ASN A 222 -6.33 26.83 41.20
C ASN A 222 -5.97 27.22 39.75
N ILE A 223 -4.83 26.72 39.26
CA ILE A 223 -4.41 26.92 37.88
C ILE A 223 -4.45 25.55 37.21
N PHE A 224 -5.25 25.43 36.17
CA PHE A 224 -5.38 24.24 35.35
C PHE A 224 -4.83 24.52 33.95
N ILE A 225 -4.27 23.49 33.33
CA ILE A 225 -3.97 23.50 31.90
C ILE A 225 -5.10 22.71 31.23
N GLY A 226 -5.99 23.43 30.58
CA GLY A 226 -7.04 22.87 29.73
C GLY A 226 -6.44 22.54 28.37
N ILE A 227 -6.77 21.35 27.86
CA ILE A 227 -6.37 20.97 26.52
C ILE A 227 -7.59 20.47 25.75
N THR A 228 -7.93 21.19 24.68
CA THR A 228 -9.22 21.06 23.99
C THR A 228 -9.00 20.87 22.48
N ASP A 229 -9.83 20.04 21.86
CA ASP A 229 -9.93 19.89 20.40
C ASP A 229 -11.18 20.63 19.92
N THR A 230 -10.99 21.75 19.21
CA THR A 230 -12.11 22.57 18.71
C THR A 230 -12.77 22.03 17.44
N THR A 231 -12.28 20.94 16.84
CA THR A 231 -12.88 20.37 15.62
C THR A 231 -14.00 19.38 15.85
N ILE A 232 -14.12 18.89 17.08
CA ILE A 232 -15.19 17.98 17.47
C ILE A 232 -16.19 18.80 18.29
N SER A 233 -17.41 18.97 17.76
CA SER A 233 -18.51 19.53 18.54
C SER A 233 -18.94 18.50 19.59
N GLN A 234 -18.63 18.78 20.86
CA GLN A 234 -18.98 17.91 21.97
C GLN A 234 -20.39 18.25 22.49
N LEU A 235 -21.09 17.26 23.05
CA LEU A 235 -22.34 17.46 23.76
C LEU A 235 -22.05 17.38 25.26
N ALA A 236 -22.49 18.39 26.02
CA ALA A 236 -22.39 18.39 27.47
C ALA A 236 -23.76 18.03 28.06
N PHE A 237 -23.76 17.10 29.02
CA PHE A 237 -24.94 16.75 29.79
C PHE A 237 -24.82 17.37 31.18
N ILE A 238 -25.66 18.36 31.47
CA ILE A 238 -25.74 18.98 32.79
C ILE A 238 -27.15 18.71 33.32
N GLU A 239 -27.23 18.02 34.46
CA GLU A 239 -28.50 17.69 35.12
C GLU A 239 -29.54 17.01 34.20
N GLY A 240 -29.07 16.16 33.28
CA GLY A 240 -29.92 15.40 32.36
C GLY A 240 -30.39 16.15 31.12
N THR A 241 -29.98 17.41 30.93
CA THR A 241 -30.27 18.19 29.73
C THR A 241 -29.04 18.26 28.81
N GLU A 242 -29.27 18.08 27.51
CA GLU A 242 -28.24 18.18 26.46
C GLU A 242 -27.96 19.64 26.10
N TYR A 243 -26.69 20.01 26.17
CA TYR A 243 -26.20 21.32 25.77
C TYR A 243 -25.17 21.18 24.67
N LYS A 244 -25.33 21.98 23.62
CA LYS A 244 -24.30 22.14 22.59
C LYS A 244 -23.16 22.96 23.17
N THR A 245 -21.95 22.43 23.15
CA THR A 245 -20.77 23.20 23.52
C THR A 245 -20.18 23.88 22.29
N SER A 246 -19.59 25.05 22.49
CA SER A 246 -18.77 25.73 21.49
C SER A 246 -17.36 25.82 22.06
N GLU A 247 -16.37 25.32 21.32
CA GLU A 247 -14.97 25.27 21.78
C GLU A 247 -14.76 24.57 23.14
N GLY A 248 -15.58 23.56 23.46
CA GLY A 248 -15.49 22.84 24.74
C GLY A 248 -16.09 23.60 25.93
N MET A 249 -16.65 24.80 25.71
CA MET A 249 -17.29 25.60 26.74
C MET A 249 -18.81 25.61 26.56
N TYR A 250 -19.52 25.59 27.68
CA TYR A 250 -20.96 25.84 27.74
C TYR A 250 -21.19 27.13 28.54
N ALA A 251 -22.00 28.02 28.00
CA ALA A 251 -22.43 29.24 28.67
C ALA A 251 -23.94 29.17 28.90
N TYR A 252 -24.36 29.43 30.15
CA TYR A 252 -25.75 29.63 30.56
C TYR A 252 -25.99 31.12 30.79
#